data_AF-A0A841PKZ8-F1
#
_entry.id   AF-A0A841PKZ8-F1
#
_cell.length_a   1.000
_cell.length_b   1.000
_cell.length_c   1.000
_cell.angle_alpha   90.00
_cell.angle_beta   90.00
_cell.angle_gamma   90.00
#
_symmetry.space_group_name_H-M   'P 1'
#
loop_
_entity.id
_entity.type
_entity.pdbx_description
1 polymer ?
#
loop_
_entity_poly.entity_id
_entity_poly.type
_entity_poly.pdbx_seq_one_letter_code
_entity_poly.pdbx_strand_id
1 'polypeptide(L)'
;MQIKDRIIFIIISCLALGTLIFSIEGTENFPFLVLALTFFCLSLISYYLFYTVLNTGWFYNVWALNGVLIGTAFFYEEENVFFVLSLLMMLWLAVFAVDFFIRQRD
;
A
#
# COMPACT_ATOMS: atom_id res chain seq x y z
N MET A 1 -0.98 -0.35 19.87
CA MET A 1 -1.89 -1.12 18.98
C MET A 1 -1.74 -2.61 19.29
N GLN A 2 -2.82 -3.36 19.49
CA GLN A 2 -2.72 -4.79 19.80
C GLN A 2 -2.48 -5.61 18.51
N ILE A 3 -1.91 -6.81 18.64
CA ILE A 3 -1.65 -7.72 17.50
C ILE A 3 -2.95 -7.98 16.70
N LYS A 4 -4.09 -8.04 17.38
CA LYS A 4 -5.42 -8.24 16.78
C LYS A 4 -5.81 -7.13 15.80
N ASP A 5 -5.61 -5.87 16.18
CA ASP A 5 -5.94 -4.70 15.35
C ASP A 5 -5.13 -4.71 14.04
N ARG A 6 -3.90 -5.25 14.10
CA ARG A 6 -2.96 -5.29 12.97
C ARG A 6 -3.31 -6.38 11.97
N ILE A 7 -3.71 -7.55 12.46
CA ILE A 7 -4.18 -8.64 11.61
C ILE A 7 -5.44 -8.19 10.84
N ILE A 8 -6.37 -7.52 11.51
CA ILE A 8 -7.56 -6.96 10.87
C ILE A 8 -7.15 -5.97 9.77
N PHE A 9 -6.18 -5.11 10.05
CA PHE A 9 -5.69 -4.12 9.09
C PHE A 9 -5.04 -4.76 7.85
N ILE A 10 -4.24 -5.81 8.03
CA ILE A 10 -3.64 -6.58 6.93
C ILE A 10 -4.71 -7.28 6.12
N ILE A 11 -5.70 -7.90 6.76
CA ILE A 11 -6.80 -8.59 6.06
C ILE A 11 -7.60 -7.59 5.21
N ILE A 12 -7.96 -6.43 5.76
CA ILE A 12 -8.67 -5.38 5.02
C ILE A 12 -7.83 -4.90 3.83
N SER A 13 -6.53 -4.69 4.04
CA SER A 13 -5.63 -4.24 2.98
C SER A 13 -5.43 -5.29 1.88
N CYS A 14 -5.34 -6.57 2.24
CA CYS A 14 -5.28 -7.69 1.29
C CYS A 14 -6.59 -7.85 0.51
N LEU A 15 -7.74 -7.69 1.16
CA LEU A 15 -9.05 -7.71 0.49
C LEU A 15 -9.17 -6.56 -0.51
N ALA A 16 -8.76 -5.34 -0.12
CA ALA A 16 -8.76 -4.18 -1.01
C ALA A 16 -7.83 -4.38 -2.21
N LEU A 17 -6.61 -4.90 -1.99
CA LEU A 17 -5.68 -5.30 -3.05
C LEU A 17 -6.27 -6.35 -3.99
N GLY A 18 -6.88 -7.39 -3.43
CA GLY A 18 -7.52 -8.45 -4.21
C GLY A 18 -8.62 -7.88 -5.11
N THR A 19 -9.48 -7.04 -4.57
CA THR A 19 -10.51 -6.37 -5.37
C THR A 19 -9.90 -5.52 -6.50
N LEU A 20 -8.78 -4.84 -6.26
CA LEU A 20 -8.12 -4.00 -7.27
C LEU A 20 -7.55 -4.83 -8.43
N ILE A 21 -6.86 -5.94 -8.13
CA ILE A 21 -6.29 -6.84 -9.14
C ILE A 21 -7.39 -7.44 -10.03
N PHE A 22 -8.48 -7.92 -9.43
CA PHE A 22 -9.56 -8.54 -10.19
C PHE A 22 -10.49 -7.54 -10.89
N SER A 23 -10.40 -6.26 -10.56
CA SER A 23 -11.23 -5.21 -11.16
C SER A 23 -10.68 -4.62 -12.47
N ILE A 24 -9.43 -4.90 -12.84
CA ILE A 24 -8.81 -4.41 -14.07
C ILE A 24 -8.46 -5.59 -14.99
N GLU A 25 -9.19 -5.71 -16.09
CA GLU A 25 -8.82 -6.61 -17.19
C GLU A 25 -7.53 -6.12 -17.88
N GLY A 26 -6.61 -7.05 -18.17
CA GLY A 26 -5.36 -6.73 -18.88
C GLY A 26 -4.29 -6.05 -18.02
N THR A 27 -4.23 -6.37 -16.72
CA THR A 27 -3.24 -5.82 -15.78
C THR A 27 -1.80 -6.06 -16.22
N GLU A 28 -1.54 -7.08 -17.06
CA GLU A 28 -0.24 -7.31 -17.70
C GLU A 28 0.26 -6.16 -18.59
N ASN A 29 -0.63 -5.27 -19.05
CA ASN A 29 -0.27 -4.14 -19.91
C ASN A 29 0.03 -2.85 -19.13
N PHE A 30 -0.17 -2.85 -17.81
CA PHE A 30 -0.04 -1.66 -16.93
C PHE A 30 1.14 -1.84 -15.96
N PRO A 31 2.40 -1.70 -16.42
CA PRO A 31 3.58 -2.06 -15.64
C PRO A 31 3.76 -1.20 -14.38
N PHE A 32 3.33 0.07 -14.38
CA PHE A 32 3.43 0.94 -13.21
C PHE A 32 2.37 0.59 -12.17
N LEU A 33 1.17 0.19 -12.61
CA LEU A 33 0.16 -0.37 -11.71
C LEU A 33 0.67 -1.65 -11.03
N VAL A 34 1.26 -2.58 -11.78
CA VAL A 34 1.81 -3.84 -11.24
C VAL A 34 2.94 -3.56 -10.25
N LEU A 35 3.83 -2.62 -10.56
CA LEU A 35 4.89 -2.19 -9.64
C LEU A 35 4.32 -1.55 -8.38
N ALA A 36 3.35 -0.64 -8.49
CA ALA A 36 2.69 -0.01 -7.35
C ALA A 36 2.02 -1.05 -6.45
N LEU A 37 1.31 -2.03 -7.03
CA LEU A 37 0.70 -3.14 -6.30
C LEU A 37 1.73 -4.01 -5.59
N THR A 38 2.83 -4.34 -6.27
CA THR A 38 3.92 -5.17 -5.71
C THR A 38 4.56 -4.50 -4.51
N PHE A 39 4.85 -3.21 -4.62
CA PHE A 39 5.45 -2.40 -3.57
C PHE A 39 4.46 -2.16 -2.40
N PHE A 40 3.17 -2.02 -2.70
CA PHE A 40 2.11 -1.96 -1.70
C PHE A 40 1.99 -3.27 -0.91
N CYS A 41 2.00 -4.42 -1.57
CA CYS A 41 2.07 -5.75 -0.93
C CYS A 41 3.32 -5.91 -0.08
N LEU A 42 4.50 -5.56 -0.63
CA LEU A 42 5.76 -5.58 0.10
C LEU A 42 5.67 -4.73 1.37
N SER A 43 5.05 -3.56 1.29
CA SER A 43 4.87 -2.68 2.44
C SER A 43 3.93 -3.23 3.51
N LEU A 44 2.86 -3.92 3.14
CA LEU A 44 1.99 -4.60 4.10
C LEU A 44 2.71 -5.76 4.80
N ILE A 45 3.50 -6.53 4.05
CA ILE A 45 4.37 -7.58 4.60
C ILE A 45 5.43 -6.96 5.51
N SER A 46 6.01 -5.82 5.09
CA SER A 46 6.97 -5.05 5.88
C SER A 46 6.37 -4.57 7.19
N TYR A 47 5.14 -4.09 7.17
CA TYR A 47 4.38 -3.65 8.36
C TYR A 47 4.11 -4.82 9.32
N TYR A 48 3.86 -6.02 8.81
CA TYR A 48 3.75 -7.23 9.62
C TYR A 48 5.09 -7.65 10.24
N LEU A 49 6.16 -7.69 9.44
CA LEU A 49 7.51 -8.06 9.86
C LEU A 49 8.19 -7.00 10.75
N PHE A 50 7.67 -5.78 10.75
CA PHE A 50 8.08 -4.65 11.58
C PHE A 50 8.12 -4.98 13.08
N TYR A 51 7.25 -5.89 13.52
CA TYR A 51 7.15 -6.25 14.93
C TYR A 51 8.05 -7.42 15.34
N THR A 52 8.80 -8.02 14.40
CA THR A 52 9.62 -9.19 14.67
C THR A 52 11.11 -8.99 14.35
N VAL A 53 11.49 -8.26 13.28
CA VAL A 53 12.91 -8.21 12.83
C VAL A 53 13.35 -6.87 12.18
N LEU A 54 12.46 -6.06 11.60
CA LEU A 54 12.87 -4.93 10.74
C LEU A 54 12.98 -3.57 11.46
N ASN A 55 13.91 -2.73 11.00
CA ASN A 55 14.12 -1.36 11.50
C ASN A 55 13.08 -0.38 10.93
N THR A 56 12.65 0.57 11.77
CA THR A 56 11.80 1.73 11.46
C THR A 56 12.08 2.38 10.12
N GLY A 57 13.35 2.63 9.80
CA GLY A 57 13.74 3.30 8.56
C GLY A 57 13.44 2.50 7.29
N TRP A 58 13.52 1.16 7.35
CA TRP A 58 13.29 0.33 6.17
C TRP A 58 11.83 0.36 5.73
N PHE A 59 10.90 0.24 6.68
CA PHE A 59 9.47 0.39 6.42
C PHE A 59 9.15 1.73 5.77
N TYR A 60 9.64 2.85 6.33
CA TYR A 60 9.36 4.17 5.77
C TYR A 60 9.94 4.37 4.38
N ASN A 61 11.11 3.78 4.08
CA ASN A 61 11.68 3.85 2.73
C ASN A 61 10.84 3.07 1.72
N VAL A 62 10.41 1.84 2.05
CA VAL A 62 9.53 1.05 1.17
C VAL A 62 8.16 1.75 1.03
N TRP A 63 7.64 2.31 2.12
CA TRP A 63 6.38 3.05 2.11
C TRP A 63 6.45 4.32 1.26
N ALA A 64 7.51 5.11 1.38
CA ALA A 64 7.72 6.30 0.56
C ALA A 64 7.85 5.93 -0.92
N LEU A 65 8.53 4.82 -1.22
CA LEU A 65 8.65 4.31 -2.59
C LEU A 65 7.29 3.92 -3.18
N ASN A 66 6.36 3.36 -2.40
CA ASN A 66 4.98 3.16 -2.86
C ASN A 66 4.33 4.47 -3.29
N GLY A 67 4.45 5.51 -2.47
CA GLY A 67 3.83 6.81 -2.75
C GLY A 67 4.36 7.41 -4.04
N VAL A 68 5.68 7.32 -4.27
CA VAL A 68 6.31 7.74 -5.53
C VAL A 68 5.78 6.90 -6.70
N LEU A 69 5.68 5.58 -6.56
CA LEU A 69 5.20 4.70 -7.62
C LEU A 69 3.73 4.93 -7.99
N ILE A 70 2.86 5.09 -7.00
CA ILE A 70 1.44 5.46 -7.20
C ILE A 70 1.37 6.82 -7.90
N GLY A 71 2.17 7.79 -7.46
CA GLY A 71 2.29 9.09 -8.10
C GLY A 71 2.74 9.00 -9.56
N THR A 72 3.76 8.20 -9.87
CA THR A 72 4.20 7.99 -11.26
C THR A 72 3.15 7.27 -12.08
N ALA A 73 2.43 6.31 -11.52
CA ALA A 73 1.39 5.58 -12.23
C ALA A 73 0.27 6.51 -12.72
N PHE A 74 -0.06 7.57 -11.96
CA PHE A 74 -1.03 8.59 -12.41
C PHE A 74 -0.61 9.35 -13.68
N PHE A 75 0.69 9.45 -13.95
CA PHE A 75 1.19 10.17 -15.14
C PHE A 75 1.30 9.28 -16.39
N TYR A 76 1.40 7.96 -16.20
CA TYR A 76 1.72 7.03 -17.28
C TYR A 76 0.59 6.06 -17.63
N GLU A 77 -0.33 5.78 -16.70
CA GLU A 77 -1.42 4.83 -16.92
C GLU A 77 -2.68 5.53 -17.48
N GLU A 78 -3.49 4.77 -18.22
CA GLU A 78 -4.71 5.27 -18.87
C GLU A 78 -5.79 5.73 -17.87
N GLU A 79 -6.73 6.56 -18.33
CA GLU A 79 -7.86 7.04 -17.52
C GLU A 79 -8.67 5.92 -16.85
N ASN A 80 -8.74 4.75 -17.49
CA ASN A 80 -9.44 3.58 -16.96
C ASN A 80 -8.85 3.07 -15.63
N VAL A 81 -7.58 3.37 -15.35
CA VAL A 81 -6.84 2.92 -14.15
C VAL A 81 -6.87 3.99 -13.04
N PHE A 82 -7.32 5.20 -13.35
CA PHE A 82 -7.33 6.35 -12.43
C PHE A 82 -8.09 6.08 -11.12
N PHE A 83 -9.24 5.40 -11.20
CA PHE A 83 -10.04 5.04 -10.04
C PHE A 83 -9.26 4.14 -9.07
N VAL A 84 -8.54 3.16 -9.60
CA VAL A 84 -7.74 2.20 -8.84
C VAL A 84 -6.53 2.87 -8.20
N LEU A 85 -5.83 3.74 -8.93
CA LEU A 85 -4.71 4.52 -8.40
C LEU A 85 -5.17 5.47 -7.28
N SER A 86 -6.36 6.05 -7.41
CA SER A 86 -6.95 6.90 -6.37
C SER A 86 -7.26 6.13 -5.10
N LEU A 87 -7.82 4.92 -5.22
CA LEU A 87 -8.04 4.02 -4.08
C LEU A 87 -6.72 3.61 -3.41
N LEU A 88 -5.71 3.23 -4.19
CA LEU A 88 -4.37 2.91 -3.67
C LEU A 88 -3.75 4.08 -2.92
N MET A 89 -3.87 5.29 -3.46
CA MET A 89 -3.36 6.50 -2.83
C MET A 89 -4.07 6.80 -1.51
N MET A 90 -5.41 6.65 -1.45
CA MET A 90 -6.16 6.85 -0.22
C MET A 90 -5.78 5.83 0.86
N LEU A 91 -5.65 4.54 0.48
CA LEU A 91 -5.18 3.51 1.40
C LEU A 91 -3.78 3.83 1.90
N TRP A 92 -2.87 4.23 1.01
CA TRP A 92 -1.52 4.64 1.35
C TRP A 92 -1.49 5.82 2.34
N LEU A 93 -2.31 6.85 2.13
CA LEU A 93 -2.42 7.96 3.08
C LEU A 93 -3.03 7.54 4.43
N ALA A 94 -4.05 6.68 4.41
CA ALA A 94 -4.73 6.22 5.61
C ALA A 94 -3.79 5.42 6.52
N VAL A 95 -3.02 4.48 5.98
CA VAL A 95 -2.04 3.72 6.78
C VAL A 95 -0.96 4.64 7.35
N PHE A 96 -0.47 5.59 6.55
CA PHE A 96 0.53 6.56 6.99
C PHE A 96 0.02 7.42 8.16
N ALA A 97 -1.20 7.95 8.03
CA ALA A 97 -1.83 8.75 9.07
C ALA A 97 -2.05 7.93 10.36
N VAL A 98 -2.55 6.69 10.25
CA VAL A 98 -2.76 5.80 11.40
C VAL A 98 -1.44 5.51 12.12
N ASP A 99 -0.36 5.17 11.40
CA ASP A 99 0.96 4.95 12.01
C ASP A 99 1.50 6.21 12.71
N PHE A 100 1.37 7.37 12.06
CA PHE A 100 1.78 8.66 12.62
C PHE A 100 1.05 8.98 13.94
N PHE A 101 -0.28 8.83 13.98
CA PHE A 101 -1.07 9.09 15.19
C PHE A 101 -0.78 8.08 16.32
N ILE A 102 -0.52 6.82 15.98
CA ILE A 102 -0.15 5.81 16.99
C ILE A 102 1.17 6.19 17.66
N ARG A 103 2.16 6.64 16.90
CA ARG A 103 3.49 7.00 17.43
C ARG A 103 3.54 8.28 18.23
N GLN A 104 2.65 9.25 17.97
CA GLN A 104 2.55 10.45 18.80
C GLN A 104 1.96 10.19 20.19
N ARG A 105 1.33 9.03 20.38
CA ARG A 105 0.71 8.63 21.65
C ARG A 105 1.66 7.94 22.62
N ASP A 106 2.79 7.45 22.11
CA ASP A 106 3.88 6.81 22.87
C ASP A 106 5.04 7.81 23.08
#